data_AF-A0A9U8E425-F1
#
_entry.id   AF-A0A9U8E425-F1
#
_cell.length_a   1.000
_cell.length_b   1.000
_cell.length_c   1.000
_cell.angle_alpha   90.00
_cell.angle_beta   90.00
_cell.angle_gamma   90.00
#
_symmetry.space_group_name_H-M   'P 1'
#
loop_
_entity.id
_entity.type
_entity.pdbx_description
1 polymer ?
#
loop_
_entity_poly.entity_id
_entity_poly.type
_entity_poly.pdbx_seq_one_letter_code
_entity_poly.pdbx_strand_id
1 'polypeptide(L)'
;MTMDIRCHENIQISALVLGGNLTSICSMYINGGRNVAYRQNATQSSNFSLHNLASAAVDGNTDTNFDGNSCSHTKTEASPTWNVSLQSNYVISRLAIFNRGDSNSQRLDGFLVRTFDKDNNVIGFYKNRTMSSQRIYYINLNGSVNLPVNLLSISLEGTDRILTLCEVEAYGECPASFWSLPCSQQCPTSCPYDCDRDTGECNSICIEHSNPPHCDAACRIGEWGINCGNNCSSRCAEVSCDVKTGQCDQGCQGYSDPPYCETECMTRIYGTNCTSNCSSACLYGECDPRTGHCYNCFPGFHGYFCERKIFNVELISFGMGYAACSGLTIVVILALALSRTIVCQCNARSRLEPVQHHTDLQQDICHDTDQREITEYDDAISEPKYCNYTRSNVPEINIHEYETIT
;
A
#
# COMPACT_ATOMS: atom_id res chain seq x y z
N MET A 1 -19.80 18.79 19.70
CA MET A 1 -18.40 18.58 19.28
C MET A 1 -18.37 17.26 18.56
N THR A 2 -18.09 17.26 17.26
CA THR A 2 -17.91 16.02 16.50
C THR A 2 -16.42 15.74 16.50
N MET A 3 -16.04 14.54 16.89
CA MET A 3 -14.67 14.08 16.88
C MET A 3 -14.64 12.87 15.96
N ASP A 4 -13.78 12.94 14.94
CA ASP A 4 -13.60 11.88 13.95
C ASP A 4 -12.42 11.03 14.40
N ILE A 5 -12.67 9.74 14.65
CA ILE A 5 -11.65 8.76 15.05
C ILE A 5 -11.55 7.74 13.92
N ARG A 6 -10.38 7.68 13.28
CA ARG A 6 -10.11 6.75 12.19
C ARG A 6 -9.56 5.44 12.73
N CYS A 7 -10.16 4.35 12.28
CA CYS A 7 -9.65 2.99 12.49
C CYS A 7 -9.33 2.40 11.12
N HIS A 8 -8.22 1.68 10.97
CA HIS A 8 -7.89 1.00 9.71
C HIS A 8 -8.97 -0.06 9.36
N GLU A 9 -9.30 -0.19 8.07
CA GLU A 9 -10.50 -0.88 7.55
C GLU A 9 -10.62 -2.38 7.90
N ASN A 10 -9.62 -2.99 8.55
CA ASN A 10 -9.60 -4.42 8.90
C ASN A 10 -9.70 -4.72 10.40
N ILE A 11 -9.97 -3.73 11.27
CA ILE A 11 -10.07 -3.94 12.71
C ILE A 11 -11.54 -3.86 13.15
N GLN A 12 -12.06 -4.96 13.67
CA GLN A 12 -13.35 -4.94 14.35
C GLN A 12 -13.20 -4.23 15.70
N ILE A 13 -13.74 -3.03 15.81
CA ILE A 13 -13.79 -2.29 17.08
C ILE A 13 -14.75 -3.03 18.01
N SER A 14 -14.21 -3.67 19.04
CA SER A 14 -14.99 -4.42 20.05
C SER A 14 -15.39 -3.56 21.24
N ALA A 15 -14.63 -2.51 21.56
CA ALA A 15 -14.92 -1.56 22.62
C ALA A 15 -14.34 -0.17 22.32
N LEU A 16 -15.03 0.88 22.78
CA LEU A 16 -14.51 2.25 22.84
C LEU A 16 -14.44 2.66 24.32
N VAL A 17 -13.26 3.03 24.81
CA VAL A 17 -13.08 3.45 26.21
C VAL A 17 -12.83 4.95 26.27
N LEU A 18 -13.72 5.65 26.99
CA LEU A 18 -13.59 7.07 27.26
C LEU A 18 -12.80 7.26 28.56
N GLY A 19 -11.62 7.85 28.47
CA GLY A 19 -10.74 8.12 29.61
C GLY A 19 -10.76 9.58 30.07
N GLY A 20 -10.06 9.88 31.16
CA GLY A 20 -9.88 11.24 31.68
C GLY A 20 -10.94 11.72 32.67
N ASN A 21 -10.89 13.01 33.00
CA ASN A 21 -11.75 13.62 34.03
C ASN A 21 -13.11 14.08 33.45
N LEU A 22 -13.84 13.16 32.82
CA LEU A 22 -15.13 13.42 32.19
C LEU A 22 -16.24 13.53 33.25
N THR A 23 -16.88 14.69 33.38
CA THR A 23 -17.94 14.92 34.38
C THR A 23 -19.34 14.56 33.88
N SER A 24 -19.60 14.61 32.56
CA SER A 24 -20.89 14.24 31.95
C SER A 24 -20.78 14.07 30.44
N ILE A 25 -21.51 13.10 29.88
CA ILE A 25 -21.71 12.91 28.43
C ILE A 25 -23.21 12.84 28.17
N CYS A 26 -23.72 13.67 27.24
CA CYS A 26 -25.15 13.70 26.91
C CYS A 26 -25.55 12.58 25.94
N SER A 27 -24.72 12.32 24.94
CA SER A 27 -24.90 11.24 23.96
C SER A 27 -23.59 10.97 23.24
N MET A 28 -23.39 9.73 22.79
CA MET A 28 -22.27 9.31 21.97
C MET A 28 -22.81 8.44 20.83
N TYR A 29 -22.40 8.76 19.60
CA TYR A 29 -22.77 8.03 18.40
C TYR A 29 -21.50 7.55 17.70
N ILE A 30 -21.32 6.23 17.64
CA ILE A 30 -20.22 5.59 16.91
C ILE A 30 -20.84 5.01 15.64
N ASN A 31 -20.50 5.58 14.49
CA ASN A 31 -21.03 5.15 13.20
C ASN A 31 -19.87 4.86 12.24
N GLY A 32 -20.03 3.82 11.43
CA GLY A 32 -19.13 3.50 10.31
C GLY A 32 -19.40 4.38 9.09
N GLY A 33 -19.37 5.70 9.29
CA GLY A 33 -19.53 6.70 8.24
C GLY A 33 -20.23 7.99 8.69
N ARG A 34 -20.35 8.95 7.78
CA ARG A 34 -20.97 10.27 8.01
C ARG A 34 -22.47 10.26 7.69
N ASN A 35 -23.25 11.14 8.35
CA ASN A 35 -24.66 11.33 8.00
C ASN A 35 -24.77 12.11 6.67
N VAL A 36 -24.86 11.39 5.55
CA VAL A 36 -24.91 11.97 4.20
C VAL A 36 -26.26 12.56 3.85
N ALA A 37 -27.32 12.29 4.62
CA ALA A 37 -28.65 12.87 4.44
C ALA A 37 -28.77 14.28 5.03
N TYR A 38 -27.90 14.66 5.97
CA TYR A 38 -27.96 15.96 6.64
C TYR A 38 -28.00 17.12 5.64
N ARG A 39 -29.01 17.98 5.77
CA ARG A 39 -29.27 19.17 4.93
C ARG A 39 -29.38 18.89 3.42
N GLN A 40 -29.56 17.62 3.03
CA GLN A 40 -29.80 17.27 1.63
C GLN A 40 -31.21 17.70 1.18
N ASN A 41 -31.44 17.66 -0.12
CA ASN A 41 -32.73 18.05 -0.68
C ASN A 41 -33.78 16.96 -0.44
N ALA A 42 -34.72 17.24 0.47
CA ALA A 42 -35.82 16.35 0.80
C ALA A 42 -37.15 16.83 0.21
N THR A 43 -37.96 15.87 -0.24
CA THR A 43 -39.32 16.09 -0.77
C THR A 43 -40.28 15.09 -0.14
N GLN A 44 -41.58 15.40 -0.15
CA GLN A 44 -42.62 14.48 0.32
C GLN A 44 -43.88 14.65 -0.52
N SER A 45 -44.74 13.62 -0.55
CA SER A 45 -45.95 13.56 -1.37
C SER A 45 -46.91 14.72 -1.11
N SER A 46 -47.01 15.17 0.13
CA SER A 46 -47.82 16.33 0.51
C SER A 46 -47.31 16.95 1.82
N ASN A 47 -47.63 18.21 2.07
CA ASN A 47 -47.30 18.89 3.32
C ASN A 47 -48.57 19.11 4.14
N PHE A 48 -48.58 18.67 5.40
CA PHE A 48 -49.68 18.96 6.33
C PHE A 48 -49.81 20.46 6.61
N SER A 49 -48.68 21.13 6.85
CA SER A 49 -48.59 22.57 7.09
C SER A 49 -47.29 23.13 6.49
N LEU A 50 -47.12 24.46 6.54
CA LEU A 50 -45.88 25.14 6.13
C LEU A 50 -44.70 24.88 7.10
N HIS A 51 -44.97 24.36 8.29
CA HIS A 51 -43.95 24.06 9.30
C HIS A 51 -43.50 22.59 9.32
N ASN A 52 -44.19 21.70 8.60
CA ASN A 52 -43.91 20.27 8.59
C ASN A 52 -43.40 19.78 7.23
N LEU A 53 -42.42 20.50 6.68
CA LEU A 53 -41.82 20.22 5.38
C LEU A 53 -40.93 18.98 5.43
N ALA A 54 -40.67 18.38 4.27
CA ALA A 54 -39.78 17.23 4.13
C ALA A 54 -38.36 17.49 4.70
N SER A 55 -37.87 18.74 4.57
CA SER A 55 -36.54 19.14 5.06
C SER A 55 -36.37 19.05 6.58
N ALA A 56 -37.47 19.04 7.34
CA ALA A 56 -37.41 18.89 8.80
C ALA A 56 -36.88 17.51 9.23
N ALA A 57 -36.96 16.49 8.37
CA ALA A 57 -36.45 15.15 8.68
C ALA A 57 -34.97 14.96 8.33
N VAL A 58 -34.26 16.02 7.92
CA VAL A 58 -32.82 16.00 7.62
C VAL A 58 -32.14 17.27 8.14
N ASP A 59 -32.69 17.89 9.18
CA ASP A 59 -32.23 19.19 9.67
C ASP A 59 -31.18 19.09 10.79
N GLY A 60 -30.88 17.87 11.24
CA GLY A 60 -29.93 17.53 12.30
C GLY A 60 -30.51 17.59 13.71
N ASN A 61 -31.81 17.82 13.86
CA ASN A 61 -32.47 17.87 15.15
C ASN A 61 -33.32 16.63 15.38
N THR A 62 -32.87 15.80 16.32
CA THR A 62 -33.48 14.51 16.65
C THR A 62 -34.67 14.62 17.62
N ASP A 63 -35.21 15.82 17.84
CA ASP A 63 -36.38 16.01 18.69
C ASP A 63 -37.60 15.27 18.13
N THR A 64 -38.02 14.25 18.87
CA THR A 64 -39.15 13.41 18.50
C THR A 64 -40.50 14.00 18.88
N ASN A 65 -40.53 15.15 19.57
CA ASN A 65 -41.77 15.84 19.88
C ASN A 65 -42.25 16.62 18.66
N PHE A 66 -43.45 16.30 18.19
CA PHE A 66 -44.04 16.98 17.02
C PHE A 66 -44.16 18.50 17.18
N ASP A 67 -44.45 18.98 18.38
CA ASP A 67 -44.57 20.43 18.66
C ASP A 67 -43.21 21.14 18.69
N GLY A 68 -42.10 20.40 18.65
CA GLY A 68 -40.74 20.91 18.50
C GLY A 68 -40.43 21.47 17.11
N ASN A 69 -41.38 21.38 16.15
CA ASN A 69 -41.23 21.83 14.75
C ASN A 69 -40.06 21.18 14.00
N SER A 70 -39.65 19.99 14.42
CA SER A 70 -38.55 19.23 13.83
C SER A 70 -39.00 17.92 13.21
N CYS A 71 -40.29 17.80 12.86
CA CYS A 71 -40.80 16.61 12.20
C CYS A 71 -41.50 16.95 10.89
N SER A 72 -41.15 16.21 9.84
CA SER A 72 -41.90 16.19 8.59
C SER A 72 -43.27 15.52 8.79
N HIS A 73 -44.28 15.96 8.07
CA HIS A 73 -45.63 15.40 8.20
C HIS A 73 -46.43 15.59 6.92
N THR A 74 -46.88 14.47 6.33
CA THR A 74 -47.76 14.49 5.16
C THR A 74 -49.21 14.77 5.55
N LYS A 75 -50.07 15.10 4.59
CA LYS A 75 -51.52 15.01 4.80
C LYS A 75 -51.92 13.54 4.93
N THR A 76 -53.16 13.29 5.33
CA THR A 76 -53.78 11.98 5.20
C THR A 76 -53.98 11.68 3.72
N GLU A 77 -53.31 10.65 3.22
CA GLU A 77 -53.33 10.29 1.81
C GLU A 77 -53.05 8.79 1.58
N ALA A 78 -53.24 8.34 0.34
CA ALA A 78 -52.88 6.98 -0.05
C ALA A 78 -51.37 6.89 -0.33
N SER A 79 -50.72 5.89 0.28
CA SER A 79 -49.31 5.58 0.11
C SER A 79 -48.35 6.80 0.16
N PRO A 80 -48.34 7.58 1.25
CA PRO A 80 -47.48 8.75 1.38
C PRO A 80 -46.01 8.39 1.26
N THR A 81 -45.22 9.32 0.73
CA THR A 81 -43.79 9.14 0.48
C THR A 81 -42.99 10.33 0.97
N TRP A 82 -41.78 10.05 1.43
CA TRP A 82 -40.74 11.03 1.72
C TRP A 82 -39.46 10.56 1.02
N ASN A 83 -38.77 11.47 0.35
CA ASN A 83 -37.57 11.17 -0.42
C ASN A 83 -36.47 12.17 -0.09
N VAL A 84 -35.23 11.72 -0.08
CA VAL A 84 -34.05 12.59 -0.05
C VAL A 84 -33.14 12.25 -1.21
N SER A 85 -32.82 13.27 -2.02
CA SER A 85 -31.85 13.19 -3.10
C SER A 85 -30.47 13.53 -2.55
N LEU A 86 -29.52 12.63 -2.75
CA LEU A 86 -28.15 12.82 -2.31
C LEU A 86 -27.38 13.55 -3.40
N GLN A 87 -26.67 14.63 -3.03
CA GLN A 87 -25.87 15.43 -3.97
C GLN A 87 -24.68 14.66 -4.60
N SER A 88 -24.39 13.46 -4.12
CA SER A 88 -23.35 12.60 -4.66
C SER A 88 -23.69 11.12 -4.47
N ASN A 89 -22.84 10.31 -5.07
CA ASN A 89 -22.84 8.86 -5.03
C ASN A 89 -22.25 8.41 -3.70
N TYR A 90 -23.08 8.17 -2.68
CA TYR A 90 -22.63 7.64 -1.39
C TYR A 90 -23.01 6.17 -1.25
N VAL A 91 -22.14 5.36 -0.67
CA VAL A 91 -22.48 3.99 -0.25
C VAL A 91 -23.03 4.06 1.17
N ILE A 92 -24.33 3.74 1.33
CA ILE A 92 -25.01 3.78 2.63
C ILE A 92 -24.86 2.44 3.34
N SER A 93 -24.27 2.45 4.54
CA SER A 93 -24.09 1.27 5.38
C SER A 93 -25.24 1.09 6.38
N ARG A 94 -25.79 2.19 6.90
CA ARG A 94 -26.81 2.16 7.95
C ARG A 94 -27.75 3.36 7.88
N LEU A 95 -28.99 3.18 8.30
CA LEU A 95 -29.93 4.28 8.52
C LEU A 95 -30.36 4.33 9.99
N ALA A 96 -30.62 5.54 10.50
CA ALA A 96 -31.35 5.76 11.73
C ALA A 96 -32.58 6.64 11.43
N ILE A 97 -33.77 6.13 11.72
CA ILE A 97 -35.03 6.85 11.53
C ILE A 97 -35.63 7.16 12.89
N PHE A 98 -35.75 8.44 13.20
CA PHE A 98 -36.37 8.95 14.42
C PHE A 98 -37.87 9.13 14.17
N ASN A 99 -38.64 8.31 14.87
CA ASN A 99 -40.09 8.34 14.83
C ASN A 99 -40.63 9.43 15.75
N ARG A 100 -41.90 9.80 15.56
CA ARG A 100 -42.62 10.65 16.49
C ARG A 100 -42.73 9.97 17.86
N GLY A 101 -42.36 10.68 18.91
CA GLY A 101 -42.21 10.14 20.26
C GLY A 101 -43.23 10.64 21.29
N ASP A 102 -43.95 11.74 21.01
CA ASP A 102 -44.96 12.31 21.93
C ASP A 102 -46.30 11.55 21.85
N SER A 103 -46.68 11.10 20.65
CA SER A 103 -47.92 10.37 20.38
C SER A 103 -47.90 9.83 18.95
N ASN A 104 -48.85 8.95 18.59
CA ASN A 104 -49.06 8.52 17.21
C ASN A 104 -47.86 7.80 16.53
N SER A 105 -46.93 7.26 17.31
CA SER A 105 -45.76 6.52 16.82
C SER A 105 -46.13 5.36 15.88
N GLN A 106 -47.33 4.78 16.08
CA GLN A 106 -47.86 3.69 15.26
C GLN A 106 -48.17 4.06 13.82
N ARG A 107 -48.20 5.35 13.46
CA ARG A 107 -48.43 5.78 12.08
C ARG A 107 -47.34 5.28 11.13
N LEU A 108 -46.11 5.17 11.65
CA LEU A 108 -44.96 4.69 10.89
C LEU A 108 -44.95 3.16 10.73
N ASP A 109 -45.80 2.41 11.43
CA ASP A 109 -45.79 0.94 11.37
C ASP A 109 -45.97 0.44 9.92
N GLY A 110 -45.15 -0.55 9.55
CA GLY A 110 -45.17 -1.15 8.21
C GLY A 110 -44.47 -0.34 7.12
N PHE A 111 -43.68 0.67 7.46
CA PHE A 111 -42.93 1.47 6.48
C PHE A 111 -41.95 0.66 5.65
N LEU A 112 -41.71 1.16 4.44
CA LEU A 112 -40.75 0.64 3.49
C LEU A 112 -39.67 1.69 3.26
N VAL A 113 -38.42 1.23 3.23
CA VAL A 113 -37.28 2.00 2.76
C VAL A 113 -36.83 1.41 1.43
N ARG A 114 -36.53 2.27 0.46
CA ARG A 114 -35.89 1.90 -0.80
C ARG A 114 -34.76 2.87 -1.11
N THR A 115 -33.64 2.34 -1.58
CA THR A 115 -32.54 3.11 -2.14
C THR A 115 -32.45 2.86 -3.64
N PHE A 116 -32.12 3.91 -4.37
CA PHE A 116 -32.03 3.88 -5.82
C PHE A 116 -30.66 4.36 -6.30
N ASP A 117 -30.17 3.73 -7.37
CA ASP A 117 -29.00 4.22 -8.10
C ASP A 117 -29.35 5.43 -8.99
N LYS A 118 -28.36 5.92 -9.75
CA LYS A 118 -28.53 7.03 -10.69
C LYS A 118 -29.51 6.74 -11.84
N ASP A 119 -29.76 5.47 -12.14
CA ASP A 119 -30.62 5.00 -13.23
C ASP A 119 -32.04 4.65 -12.71
N ASN A 120 -32.33 4.96 -11.45
CA ASN A 120 -33.58 4.67 -10.74
C ASN A 120 -33.87 3.17 -10.53
N ASN A 121 -32.84 2.31 -10.55
CA ASN A 121 -33.00 0.92 -10.14
C ASN A 121 -32.99 0.84 -8.62
N VAL A 122 -33.85 -0.01 -8.06
CA VAL A 122 -33.82 -0.31 -6.62
C VAL A 122 -32.58 -1.14 -6.31
N ILE A 123 -31.65 -0.56 -5.56
CA ILE A 123 -30.40 -1.21 -5.13
C ILE A 123 -30.41 -1.60 -3.66
N GLY A 124 -31.43 -1.18 -2.92
CA GLY A 124 -31.66 -1.69 -1.58
C GLY A 124 -33.03 -1.44 -1.05
N PHE A 125 -33.38 -2.23 -0.05
CA PHE A 125 -34.69 -2.16 0.55
C PHE A 125 -34.69 -2.62 2.01
N TYR A 126 -35.66 -2.11 2.75
CA TYR A 126 -36.05 -2.61 4.07
C TYR A 126 -37.56 -2.49 4.20
N LYS A 127 -38.20 -3.46 4.84
CA LYS A 127 -39.63 -3.39 5.20
C LYS A 127 -39.77 -3.67 6.67
N ASN A 128 -40.32 -2.70 7.40
CA ASN A 128 -40.68 -2.91 8.79
C ASN A 128 -41.85 -3.89 8.86
N ARG A 129 -41.68 -4.99 9.60
CA ARG A 129 -42.71 -6.03 9.79
C ARG A 129 -43.26 -6.06 11.21
N THR A 130 -42.76 -5.19 12.08
CA THR A 130 -43.04 -5.22 13.50
C THR A 130 -44.23 -4.31 13.81
N MET A 131 -45.16 -4.79 14.63
CA MET A 131 -46.31 -4.00 15.11
C MET A 131 -46.00 -3.25 16.43
N SER A 132 -44.73 -3.20 16.83
CA SER A 132 -44.27 -2.46 18.00
C SER A 132 -43.54 -1.20 17.53
N SER A 133 -44.20 -0.05 17.64
CA SER A 133 -43.59 1.22 17.28
C SER A 133 -42.36 1.49 18.14
N GLN A 134 -41.26 1.85 17.47
CA GLN A 134 -40.01 2.21 18.12
C GLN A 134 -39.83 3.73 18.04
N ARG A 135 -39.10 4.29 19.00
CA ARG A 135 -38.71 5.70 18.95
C ARG A 135 -37.64 5.94 17.89
N ILE A 136 -36.72 5.00 17.71
CA ILE A 136 -35.65 5.04 16.71
C ILE A 136 -35.57 3.67 16.05
N TYR A 137 -35.52 3.64 14.72
CA TYR A 137 -35.25 2.44 13.94
C TYR A 137 -33.84 2.49 13.39
N TYR A 138 -33.01 1.53 13.80
CA TYR A 138 -31.70 1.30 13.17
C TYR A 138 -31.85 0.23 12.09
N ILE A 139 -31.51 0.59 10.86
CA ILE A 139 -31.77 -0.23 9.69
C ILE A 139 -30.47 -0.53 8.97
N ASN A 140 -30.26 -1.82 8.73
CA ASN A 140 -29.30 -2.30 7.75
C ASN A 140 -30.09 -2.61 6.47
N LEU A 141 -29.67 -2.02 5.35
CA LEU A 141 -30.34 -2.22 4.07
C LEU A 141 -30.00 -3.60 3.51
N ASN A 142 -31.01 -4.30 2.96
CA ASN A 142 -30.75 -5.46 2.13
C ASN A 142 -30.32 -4.99 0.74
N GLY A 143 -29.22 -5.50 0.20
CA GLY A 143 -28.79 -5.31 -1.20
C GLY A 143 -27.83 -4.15 -1.48
N SER A 144 -27.60 -3.20 -0.56
CA SER A 144 -26.86 -1.95 -0.84
C SER A 144 -25.41 -1.88 -0.37
N VAL A 145 -24.69 -2.99 -0.18
CA VAL A 145 -23.41 -2.93 0.57
C VAL A 145 -22.31 -2.14 -0.15
N ASN A 146 -22.29 -2.08 -1.49
CA ASN A 146 -21.22 -1.44 -2.26
C ASN A 146 -21.72 -0.58 -3.44
N LEU A 147 -23.02 -0.30 -3.53
CA LEU A 147 -23.59 0.44 -4.66
C LEU A 147 -23.88 1.89 -4.25
N PRO A 148 -23.49 2.89 -5.07
CA PRO A 148 -23.78 4.27 -4.74
C PRO A 148 -25.28 4.58 -4.83
N VAL A 149 -25.77 5.22 -3.77
CA VAL A 149 -27.16 5.66 -3.62
C VAL A 149 -27.27 7.10 -4.10
N ASN A 150 -28.26 7.34 -4.96
CA ASN A 150 -28.63 8.67 -5.44
C ASN A 150 -29.92 9.18 -4.75
N LEU A 151 -30.85 8.26 -4.47
CA LEU A 151 -32.13 8.58 -3.84
C LEU A 151 -32.44 7.58 -2.72
N LEU A 152 -32.83 8.08 -1.56
CA LEU A 152 -33.42 7.31 -0.47
C LEU A 152 -34.90 7.68 -0.36
N SER A 153 -35.77 6.67 -0.32
CA SER A 153 -37.22 6.83 -0.23
C SER A 153 -37.77 6.06 0.97
N ILE A 154 -38.64 6.70 1.74
CA ILE A 154 -39.41 6.10 2.82
C ILE A 154 -40.89 6.25 2.47
N SER A 155 -41.63 5.14 2.52
CA SER A 155 -43.06 5.14 2.18
C SER A 155 -43.89 4.25 3.06
N LEU A 156 -45.19 4.54 3.10
CA LEU A 156 -46.21 3.67 3.68
C LEU A 156 -47.05 3.06 2.55
N GLU A 157 -47.56 1.86 2.75
CA GLU A 157 -48.57 1.25 1.86
C GLU A 157 -49.97 1.38 2.48
N GLY A 158 -50.99 1.56 1.62
CA GLY A 158 -52.40 1.58 2.01
C GLY A 158 -53.08 2.94 1.86
N THR A 159 -54.37 3.00 2.20
CA THR A 159 -55.18 4.21 2.18
C THR A 159 -55.17 4.90 3.56
N ASP A 160 -55.48 6.19 3.57
CA ASP A 160 -55.62 7.00 4.80
C ASP A 160 -54.40 6.93 5.73
N ARG A 161 -53.21 6.92 5.14
CA ARG A 161 -51.94 6.89 5.85
C ARG A 161 -51.40 8.31 6.05
N ILE A 162 -50.59 8.47 7.09
CA ILE A 162 -49.86 9.70 7.40
C ILE A 162 -48.42 9.29 7.65
N LEU A 163 -47.48 9.87 6.91
CA LEU A 163 -46.05 9.68 7.14
C LEU A 163 -45.52 10.84 7.99
N THR A 164 -44.89 10.50 9.11
CA THR A 164 -44.23 11.45 10.01
C THR A 164 -42.84 10.93 10.32
N LEU A 165 -41.83 11.75 10.03
CA LEU A 165 -40.42 11.44 10.29
C LEU A 165 -39.82 12.64 10.99
N CYS A 166 -39.24 12.43 12.17
CA CYS A 166 -38.61 13.49 12.94
C CYS A 166 -37.14 13.67 12.58
N GLU A 167 -36.43 12.59 12.22
CA GLU A 167 -35.10 12.71 11.63
C GLU A 167 -34.78 11.43 10.86
N VAL A 168 -34.07 11.56 9.75
CA VAL A 168 -33.57 10.46 8.93
C VAL A 168 -32.08 10.69 8.74
N GLU A 169 -31.29 9.90 9.47
CA GLU A 169 -29.85 9.87 9.32
C GLU A 169 -29.49 8.72 8.38
N ALA A 170 -28.73 9.04 7.33
CA ALA A 170 -28.18 8.04 6.42
C ALA A 170 -26.67 8.01 6.60
N TYR A 171 -26.16 6.96 7.23
CA TYR A 171 -24.73 6.79 7.44
C TYR A 171 -24.10 6.10 6.25
N GLY A 172 -23.18 6.80 5.61
CA GLY A 172 -22.51 6.33 4.41
C GLY A 172 -21.20 7.05 4.16
N GLU A 173 -20.51 6.59 3.14
CA GLU A 173 -19.19 7.07 2.76
C GLU A 173 -19.03 7.12 1.23
N CYS A 174 -17.90 7.66 0.78
CA CYS A 174 -17.56 7.63 -0.64
C CYS A 174 -17.38 6.19 -1.14
N PRO A 175 -17.84 5.88 -2.37
CA PRO A 175 -17.54 4.61 -3.02
C PRO A 175 -16.04 4.49 -3.25
N ALA A 176 -15.58 3.24 -3.43
CA ALA A 176 -14.19 2.99 -3.78
C ALA A 176 -13.77 3.86 -4.97
N SER A 177 -12.52 4.33 -4.95
CA SER A 177 -11.93 5.27 -5.93
C SER A 177 -12.32 6.75 -5.80
N PHE A 178 -13.16 7.12 -4.83
CA PHE A 178 -13.55 8.51 -4.62
C PHE A 178 -13.29 8.97 -3.19
N TRP A 179 -12.94 10.24 -3.04
CA TRP A 179 -12.65 10.88 -1.77
C TRP A 179 -13.14 12.33 -1.76
N SER A 180 -13.03 12.98 -0.60
CA SER A 180 -13.50 14.32 -0.26
C SER A 180 -15.00 14.50 -0.43
N LEU A 181 -15.71 14.97 0.58
CA LEU A 181 -17.11 15.34 0.41
C LEU A 181 -17.27 16.46 -0.65
N PRO A 182 -18.26 16.35 -1.57
CA PRO A 182 -19.27 15.31 -1.69
C PRO A 182 -18.84 14.18 -2.64
N CYS A 183 -17.83 13.38 -2.30
CA CYS A 183 -17.24 12.29 -3.12
C CYS A 183 -16.93 12.68 -4.57
N SER A 184 -16.43 13.89 -4.77
CA SER A 184 -16.22 14.46 -6.10
C SER A 184 -14.79 14.30 -6.62
N GLN A 185 -13.84 13.96 -5.76
CA GLN A 185 -12.45 13.75 -6.13
C GLN A 185 -12.19 12.27 -6.37
N GLN A 186 -11.39 11.97 -7.39
CA GLN A 186 -10.93 10.61 -7.67
C GLN A 186 -9.63 10.31 -6.93
N CYS A 187 -9.44 9.06 -6.51
CA CYS A 187 -8.17 8.60 -5.95
C CYS A 187 -7.03 8.77 -6.97
N PRO A 188 -5.80 9.02 -6.50
CA PRO A 188 -4.61 9.04 -7.36
C PRO A 188 -4.42 7.75 -8.16
N THR A 189 -3.80 7.83 -9.33
CA THR A 189 -3.51 6.64 -10.16
C THR A 189 -2.50 5.69 -9.52
N SER A 190 -1.73 6.15 -8.53
CA SER A 190 -0.85 5.34 -7.70
C SER A 190 -1.63 4.43 -6.73
N CYS A 191 -2.90 4.73 -6.43
CA CYS A 191 -3.76 3.94 -5.56
C CYS A 191 -5.24 4.12 -5.93
N PRO A 192 -5.64 3.73 -7.16
CA PRO A 192 -6.94 4.09 -7.71
C PRO A 192 -8.13 3.54 -6.91
N TYR A 193 -7.91 2.53 -6.07
CA TYR A 193 -8.94 1.88 -5.26
C TYR A 193 -8.64 1.90 -3.75
N ASP A 194 -7.49 2.44 -3.33
CA ASP A 194 -7.01 2.40 -1.93
C ASP A 194 -6.50 3.77 -1.47
N CYS A 195 -7.36 4.79 -1.55
CA CYS A 195 -7.07 6.11 -0.99
C CYS A 195 -7.98 6.43 0.21
N ASP A 196 -7.44 7.21 1.14
CA ASP A 196 -8.15 7.75 2.29
C ASP A 196 -9.29 8.65 1.80
N ARG A 197 -10.49 8.42 2.32
CA ARG A 197 -11.73 9.05 1.84
C ARG A 197 -11.80 10.56 2.15
N ASP A 198 -10.92 11.08 2.99
CA ASP A 198 -10.87 12.49 3.36
C ASP A 198 -9.67 13.24 2.79
N THR A 199 -8.48 12.64 2.84
CA THR A 199 -7.23 13.28 2.41
C THR A 199 -6.88 12.96 0.96
N GLY A 200 -7.40 11.85 0.41
CA GLY A 200 -7.06 11.37 -0.92
C GLY A 200 -5.67 10.75 -1.02
N GLU A 201 -4.92 10.70 0.08
CA GLU A 201 -3.63 10.00 0.14
C GLU A 201 -3.84 8.49 0.09
N CYS A 202 -2.85 7.75 -0.38
CA CYS A 202 -2.96 6.29 -0.45
C CYS A 202 -2.90 5.70 0.97
N ASN A 203 -3.63 4.60 1.25
CA ASN A 203 -3.56 4.01 2.58
C ASN A 203 -2.30 3.16 2.74
N SER A 204 -2.24 2.04 2.03
CA SER A 204 -1.18 1.03 2.19
C SER A 204 -0.57 0.57 0.87
N ILE A 205 -1.16 0.97 -0.25
CA ILE A 205 -0.80 0.52 -1.58
C ILE A 205 -0.29 1.69 -2.40
N CYS A 206 0.89 1.50 -3.00
CA CYS A 206 1.43 2.31 -4.06
C CYS A 206 1.69 1.44 -5.29
N ILE A 207 1.18 1.88 -6.44
CA ILE A 207 1.48 1.35 -7.77
C ILE A 207 2.61 2.21 -8.35
N GLU A 208 3.66 1.57 -8.87
CA GLU A 208 4.88 2.22 -9.42
C GLU A 208 5.76 2.95 -8.37
N HIS A 209 5.35 2.98 -7.10
CA HIS A 209 6.03 3.70 -6.02
C HIS A 209 6.12 2.84 -4.74
N SER A 210 6.97 3.22 -3.78
CA SER A 210 7.33 2.41 -2.61
C SER A 210 6.91 2.96 -1.24
N ASN A 211 6.50 4.23 -1.16
CA ASN A 211 6.32 4.93 0.12
C ASN A 211 4.87 5.41 0.38
N PRO A 212 3.94 4.50 0.72
CA PRO A 212 2.66 4.91 1.29
C PRO A 212 2.87 5.79 2.54
N PRO A 213 2.00 6.79 2.79
CA PRO A 213 0.76 7.09 2.06
C PRO A 213 0.96 8.01 0.83
N HIS A 214 2.16 8.56 0.63
CA HIS A 214 2.38 9.62 -0.37
C HIS A 214 2.58 9.11 -1.80
N CYS A 215 3.18 7.93 -1.96
CA CYS A 215 3.47 7.32 -3.26
C CYS A 215 4.18 8.27 -4.24
N ASP A 216 5.22 8.96 -3.79
CA ASP A 216 6.05 9.86 -4.59
C ASP A 216 7.49 9.34 -4.81
N ALA A 217 7.88 8.24 -4.14
CA ALA A 217 9.14 7.55 -4.35
C ALA A 217 8.98 6.40 -5.35
N ALA A 218 9.33 6.65 -6.62
CA ALA A 218 9.30 5.65 -7.69
C ALA A 218 10.12 4.39 -7.34
N CYS A 219 9.69 3.23 -7.87
CA CYS A 219 10.44 1.98 -7.73
C CYS A 219 11.86 2.10 -8.29
N ARG A 220 12.80 1.39 -7.66
CA ARG A 220 14.16 1.29 -8.21
C ARG A 220 14.18 0.36 -9.42
N ILE A 221 15.18 0.52 -10.28
CA ILE A 221 15.44 -0.43 -11.35
C ILE A 221 15.66 -1.81 -10.73
N GLY A 222 14.96 -2.82 -11.26
CA GLY A 222 15.01 -4.17 -10.71
C GLY A 222 13.93 -4.47 -9.69
N GLU A 223 13.03 -3.54 -9.37
CA GLU A 223 11.90 -3.76 -8.46
C GLU A 223 10.55 -3.58 -9.19
N TRP A 224 9.53 -4.35 -8.79
CA TRP A 224 8.20 -4.29 -9.40
C TRP A 224 7.07 -4.72 -8.43
N GLY A 225 5.84 -4.46 -8.86
CA GLY A 225 4.62 -4.80 -8.14
C GLY A 225 4.20 -3.74 -7.12
N ILE A 226 3.22 -4.09 -6.29
CA ILE A 226 2.71 -3.22 -5.23
C ILE A 226 3.85 -2.88 -4.26
N ASN A 227 4.01 -1.59 -3.96
CA ASN A 227 5.05 -1.07 -3.06
C ASN A 227 6.48 -1.49 -3.46
N CYS A 228 6.72 -1.81 -4.75
CA CYS A 228 8.01 -2.31 -5.23
C CYS A 228 8.46 -3.58 -4.49
N GLY A 229 7.52 -4.40 -4.01
CA GLY A 229 7.79 -5.52 -3.12
C GLY A 229 8.44 -6.75 -3.76
N ASN A 230 8.62 -6.76 -5.08
CA ASN A 230 9.22 -7.87 -5.81
C ASN A 230 10.45 -7.42 -6.59
N ASN A 231 11.38 -8.35 -6.82
CA ASN A 231 12.55 -8.12 -7.66
C ASN A 231 12.32 -8.67 -9.07
N CYS A 232 12.88 -8.01 -10.08
CA CYS A 232 12.92 -8.49 -11.44
C CYS A 232 13.69 -9.81 -11.52
N SER A 233 13.27 -10.68 -12.44
CA SER A 233 13.96 -11.94 -12.69
C SER A 233 15.41 -11.68 -13.13
N SER A 234 16.36 -12.47 -12.63
CA SER A 234 17.74 -12.44 -13.12
C SER A 234 17.88 -12.90 -14.58
N ARG A 235 16.79 -13.39 -15.20
CA ARG A 235 16.70 -13.72 -16.62
C ARG A 235 16.41 -12.50 -17.49
N CYS A 236 15.93 -11.40 -16.91
CA CYS A 236 15.74 -10.16 -17.63
C CYS A 236 17.10 -9.54 -17.97
N ALA A 237 17.22 -9.02 -19.20
CA ALA A 237 18.37 -8.23 -19.58
C ALA A 237 18.45 -6.97 -18.68
N GLU A 238 19.67 -6.63 -18.27
CA GLU A 238 19.96 -5.52 -17.36
C GLU A 238 19.23 -5.58 -16.00
N VAL A 239 18.64 -6.73 -15.65
CA VAL A 239 17.77 -6.88 -14.48
C VAL A 239 16.60 -5.88 -14.51
N SER A 240 16.16 -5.50 -15.72
CA SER A 240 15.07 -4.56 -15.93
C SER A 240 13.78 -5.29 -16.28
N CYS A 241 12.68 -4.87 -15.64
CA CYS A 241 11.36 -5.39 -15.91
C CYS A 241 10.30 -4.31 -15.72
N ASP A 242 9.15 -4.52 -16.35
CA ASP A 242 7.99 -3.66 -16.20
C ASP A 242 7.57 -3.60 -14.73
N VAL A 243 7.53 -2.38 -14.21
CA VAL A 243 7.30 -2.08 -12.79
C VAL A 243 5.93 -2.58 -12.27
N LYS A 244 4.97 -2.87 -13.15
CA LYS A 244 3.64 -3.39 -12.75
C LYS A 244 3.56 -4.90 -12.82
N THR A 245 4.05 -5.47 -13.92
CA THR A 245 3.83 -6.87 -14.29
C THR A 245 5.01 -7.78 -14.00
N GLY A 246 6.21 -7.22 -13.79
CA GLY A 246 7.44 -7.97 -13.56
C GLY A 246 8.03 -8.62 -14.81
N GLN A 247 7.43 -8.37 -15.97
CA GLN A 247 7.86 -8.93 -17.26
C GLN A 247 9.08 -8.18 -17.80
N CYS A 248 10.04 -8.90 -18.39
CA CYS A 248 11.29 -8.29 -18.83
C CYS A 248 11.06 -7.30 -19.98
N ASP A 249 11.44 -6.04 -19.79
CA ASP A 249 11.18 -4.94 -20.73
C ASP A 249 12.38 -4.65 -21.65
N GLN A 250 13.60 -5.00 -21.22
CA GLN A 250 14.84 -4.94 -22.03
C GLN A 250 15.15 -6.27 -22.74
N GLY A 251 14.21 -7.23 -22.74
CA GLY A 251 14.38 -8.56 -23.30
C GLY A 251 15.04 -9.54 -22.32
N CYS A 252 15.50 -10.67 -22.85
CA CYS A 252 15.94 -11.81 -22.04
C CYS A 252 17.43 -12.10 -22.18
N GLN A 253 18.16 -12.14 -21.06
CA GLN A 253 19.57 -12.51 -21.05
C GLN A 253 19.72 -14.03 -21.10
N GLY A 254 20.09 -14.57 -22.26
CA GLY A 254 20.28 -16.01 -22.46
C GLY A 254 19.01 -16.81 -22.70
N TYR A 255 17.90 -16.15 -23.03
CA TYR A 255 16.63 -16.79 -23.42
C TYR A 255 16.08 -16.13 -24.69
N SER A 256 15.27 -16.87 -25.47
CA SER A 256 14.79 -16.46 -26.80
C SER A 256 13.34 -15.98 -26.84
N ASP A 257 12.62 -16.04 -25.72
CA ASP A 257 11.17 -15.82 -25.61
C ASP A 257 10.80 -14.63 -24.70
N PRO A 258 11.17 -13.40 -25.07
CA PRO A 258 10.70 -12.22 -24.36
C PRO A 258 9.17 -12.08 -24.46
N PRO A 259 8.51 -11.58 -23.40
CA PRO A 259 9.10 -11.00 -22.19
C PRO A 259 9.24 -11.98 -21.00
N TYR A 260 8.97 -13.28 -21.19
CA TYR A 260 8.88 -14.27 -20.11
C TYR A 260 10.23 -14.93 -19.76
N CYS A 261 11.11 -15.10 -20.76
CA CYS A 261 12.45 -15.67 -20.57
C CYS A 261 12.42 -17.09 -19.96
N GLU A 262 11.65 -17.99 -20.56
CA GLU A 262 11.51 -19.38 -20.14
C GLU A 262 12.33 -20.34 -21.02
N THR A 263 12.57 -19.95 -22.28
CA THR A 263 13.22 -20.76 -23.31
C THR A 263 14.69 -20.36 -23.47
N GLU A 264 15.61 -21.15 -22.92
CA GLU A 264 17.05 -20.89 -23.02
C GLU A 264 17.55 -20.88 -24.47
N CYS A 265 18.61 -20.11 -24.75
CA CYS A 265 19.21 -20.05 -26.07
C CYS A 265 19.62 -21.43 -26.59
N MET A 266 19.37 -21.67 -27.88
CA MET A 266 19.90 -22.84 -28.56
C MET A 266 21.45 -22.80 -28.58
N THR A 267 22.08 -23.97 -28.71
CA THR A 267 23.54 -24.06 -28.84
C THR A 267 24.04 -23.13 -29.95
N ARG A 268 25.23 -22.54 -29.76
CA ARG A 268 25.92 -21.61 -30.70
C ARG A 268 25.44 -20.17 -30.69
N ILE A 269 24.40 -19.83 -29.94
CA ILE A 269 23.92 -18.45 -29.76
C ILE A 269 23.82 -18.10 -28.29
N TYR A 270 24.02 -16.82 -27.97
CA TYR A 270 24.02 -16.29 -26.60
C TYR A 270 23.56 -14.83 -26.56
N GLY A 271 23.47 -14.28 -25.35
CA GLY A 271 23.22 -12.87 -25.09
C GLY A 271 21.74 -12.51 -25.06
N THR A 272 21.44 -11.22 -25.18
CA THR A 272 20.05 -10.73 -25.15
C THR A 272 19.26 -11.26 -26.34
N ASN A 273 18.14 -11.92 -26.06
CA ASN A 273 17.27 -12.55 -27.05
C ASN A 273 18.00 -13.52 -28.00
N CYS A 274 19.12 -14.09 -27.56
CA CYS A 274 19.96 -15.01 -28.33
C CYS A 274 20.44 -14.46 -29.68
N THR A 275 20.72 -13.15 -29.74
CA THR A 275 21.09 -12.45 -30.98
C THR A 275 22.58 -12.55 -31.33
N SER A 276 23.43 -13.00 -30.40
CA SER A 276 24.88 -13.10 -30.60
C SER A 276 25.33 -14.53 -30.87
N ASN A 277 26.31 -14.71 -31.75
CA ASN A 277 26.87 -16.03 -32.06
C ASN A 277 28.09 -16.34 -31.18
N CYS A 278 28.16 -17.56 -30.63
CA CYS A 278 29.35 -18.07 -29.97
C CYS A 278 30.57 -17.98 -30.90
N SER A 279 31.77 -17.83 -30.32
CA SER A 279 33.02 -17.88 -31.07
C SER A 279 33.14 -19.19 -31.84
N SER A 280 33.58 -19.12 -33.10
CA SER A 280 33.85 -20.32 -33.91
C SER A 280 35.04 -21.14 -33.38
N ALA A 281 35.82 -20.58 -32.45
CA ALA A 281 36.90 -21.27 -31.75
C ALA A 281 36.43 -22.01 -30.47
N CYS A 282 35.17 -21.85 -30.04
CA CYS A 282 34.58 -22.70 -29.00
C CYS A 282 34.46 -24.13 -29.53
N LEU A 283 34.88 -25.12 -28.73
CA LEU A 283 34.72 -26.54 -29.06
C LEU A 283 33.23 -26.88 -29.21
N TYR A 284 32.87 -27.55 -30.31
CA TYR A 284 31.48 -27.84 -30.72
C TYR A 284 30.57 -26.60 -30.92
N GLY A 285 31.11 -25.39 -30.80
CA GLY A 285 30.35 -24.14 -30.82
C GLY A 285 29.54 -23.90 -29.53
N GLU A 286 29.87 -24.57 -28.43
CA GLU A 286 29.16 -24.42 -27.15
C GLU A 286 29.73 -23.28 -26.32
N CYS A 287 28.85 -22.37 -25.91
CA CYS A 287 29.18 -21.29 -24.99
C CYS A 287 28.03 -21.05 -24.00
N ASP A 288 28.34 -20.40 -22.88
CA ASP A 288 27.35 -19.99 -21.89
C ASP A 288 26.31 -19.06 -22.54
N PRO A 289 25.00 -19.37 -22.42
CA PRO A 289 23.96 -18.66 -23.16
C PRO A 289 23.77 -17.21 -22.70
N ARG A 290 24.23 -16.85 -21.50
CA ARG A 290 24.14 -15.48 -20.97
C ARG A 290 25.36 -14.65 -21.34
N THR A 291 26.55 -15.21 -21.18
CA THR A 291 27.82 -14.47 -21.25
C THR A 291 28.58 -14.67 -22.56
N GLY A 292 28.30 -15.76 -23.28
CA GLY A 292 29.03 -16.15 -24.49
C GLY A 292 30.37 -16.83 -24.22
N HIS A 293 30.70 -17.10 -22.95
CA HIS A 293 31.95 -17.73 -22.57
C HIS A 293 32.00 -19.18 -23.07
N CYS A 294 33.03 -19.54 -23.82
CA CYS A 294 33.19 -20.91 -24.31
C CYS A 294 33.44 -21.84 -23.11
N TYR A 295 32.73 -22.96 -23.05
CA TYR A 295 33.02 -23.98 -22.03
C TYR A 295 34.38 -24.64 -22.26
N ASN A 296 34.72 -24.86 -23.54
CA ASN A 296 35.99 -25.44 -23.97
C ASN A 296 36.47 -24.76 -25.27
N CYS A 297 37.78 -24.68 -25.46
CA CYS A 297 38.39 -24.17 -26.68
C CYS A 297 38.94 -25.31 -27.56
N PHE A 298 39.00 -25.09 -28.88
CA PHE A 298 39.80 -25.96 -29.73
C PHE A 298 41.28 -25.95 -29.29
N PRO A 299 42.01 -27.08 -29.46
CA PRO A 299 43.43 -27.14 -29.12
C PRO A 299 44.23 -25.99 -29.73
N GLY A 300 45.06 -25.34 -28.91
CA GLY A 300 45.83 -24.17 -29.32
C GLY A 300 45.10 -22.82 -29.18
N PHE A 301 43.86 -22.80 -28.68
CA PHE A 301 43.14 -21.57 -28.33
C PHE A 301 42.90 -21.48 -26.81
N HIS A 302 42.88 -20.25 -26.29
CA HIS A 302 42.59 -19.94 -24.88
C HIS A 302 41.94 -18.56 -24.75
N GLY A 303 41.49 -18.20 -23.55
CA GLY A 303 40.69 -17.01 -23.28
C GLY A 303 39.21 -17.35 -23.15
N TYR A 304 38.43 -16.41 -22.63
CA TYR A 304 37.01 -16.60 -22.33
C TYR A 304 36.15 -16.84 -23.59
N PHE A 305 36.58 -16.34 -24.74
CA PHE A 305 35.93 -16.52 -26.03
C PHE A 305 36.82 -17.31 -27.02
N CYS A 306 37.83 -18.01 -26.50
CA CYS A 306 38.84 -18.72 -27.28
C CYS A 306 39.53 -17.83 -28.33
N GLU A 307 39.73 -16.56 -28.01
CA GLU A 307 40.21 -15.54 -28.93
C GLU A 307 41.74 -15.50 -29.06
N ARG A 308 42.47 -16.16 -28.15
CA ARG A 308 43.94 -16.13 -28.10
C ARG A 308 44.54 -17.44 -28.58
N LYS A 309 45.51 -17.38 -29.50
CA LYS A 309 46.24 -18.57 -29.99
C LYS A 309 47.51 -18.82 -29.18
N ILE A 310 47.79 -20.09 -28.89
CA ILE A 310 49.06 -20.55 -28.35
C ILE A 310 50.02 -20.69 -29.52
N PHE A 311 50.99 -19.78 -29.62
CA PHE A 311 52.13 -19.98 -30.51
C PHE A 311 53.08 -20.97 -29.84
N ASN A 312 53.12 -22.20 -30.35
CA ASN A 312 54.26 -23.06 -30.10
C ASN A 312 55.45 -22.40 -30.78
N VAL A 313 56.33 -21.77 -29.99
CA VAL A 313 57.69 -21.51 -30.45
C VAL A 313 58.28 -22.91 -30.63
N GLU A 314 58.32 -23.40 -31.87
CA GLU A 314 59.19 -24.52 -32.19
C GLU A 314 60.57 -24.14 -31.64
N LEU A 315 61.07 -24.92 -30.68
CA LEU A 315 62.46 -24.86 -30.27
C LEU A 315 63.26 -25.10 -31.54
N ILE A 316 63.68 -24.03 -32.22
CA ILE A 316 64.75 -24.11 -33.19
C ILE A 316 65.95 -24.50 -32.34
N SER A 317 66.28 -25.78 -32.39
CA SER A 317 67.47 -26.34 -31.80
C SER A 317 68.65 -25.63 -32.46
N PHE A 318 69.14 -24.56 -31.83
CA PHE A 318 70.46 -24.00 -32.12
C PHE A 318 71.51 -24.99 -31.61
N GLY A 319 71.65 -26.09 -32.35
CA GLY A 319 72.86 -26.89 -32.34
C GLY A 319 74.01 -26.05 -32.90
N MET A 320 75.10 -26.03 -32.14
CA MET A 320 76.45 -25.61 -32.53
C MET A 320 76.75 -24.10 -32.51
N GLY A 321 77.38 -23.67 -31.43
CA GLY A 321 78.06 -22.38 -31.29
C GLY A 321 78.92 -22.27 -30.03
N TYR A 322 79.51 -23.38 -29.55
CA TYR A 322 80.60 -23.31 -28.57
C TYR A 322 81.83 -22.71 -29.25
N ALA A 323 82.06 -21.40 -29.09
CA ALA A 323 83.36 -20.75 -28.99
C ALA A 323 83.22 -19.22 -29.22
N ALA A 324 82.77 -18.46 -28.21
CA ALA A 324 83.15 -17.04 -28.00
C ALA A 324 82.46 -16.44 -26.76
N CYS A 325 82.41 -17.15 -25.63
CA CYS A 325 81.93 -16.61 -24.34
C CYS A 325 83.00 -16.69 -23.25
N SER A 326 84.26 -16.35 -23.56
CA SER A 326 85.35 -16.29 -22.57
C SER A 326 86.08 -14.94 -22.53
N GLY A 327 85.41 -13.84 -22.92
CA GLY A 327 86.02 -12.50 -22.89
C GLY A 327 85.18 -11.38 -22.26
N LEU A 328 83.85 -11.46 -22.26
CA LEU A 328 82.99 -10.32 -21.89
C LEU A 328 82.24 -10.45 -20.55
N THR A 329 82.21 -11.64 -19.94
CA THR A 329 81.59 -11.85 -18.62
C THR A 329 82.53 -11.57 -17.44
N ILE A 330 83.85 -11.48 -17.68
CA ILE A 330 84.85 -11.22 -16.62
C ILE A 330 85.03 -9.72 -16.35
N VAL A 331 84.74 -8.84 -17.31
CA VAL A 331 84.93 -7.38 -17.17
C VAL A 331 83.82 -6.72 -16.31
N VAL A 332 82.60 -7.28 -16.31
CA VAL A 332 81.47 -6.73 -15.53
C VAL A 332 81.54 -7.12 -14.05
N ILE A 333 82.11 -8.28 -13.72
CA ILE A 333 82.21 -8.77 -12.33
C ILE A 333 83.33 -8.04 -11.56
N LEU A 334 84.39 -7.56 -12.22
CA LEU A 334 85.44 -6.75 -11.60
C LEU A 334 85.04 -5.27 -11.40
N ALA A 335 84.10 -4.74 -12.18
CA ALA A 335 83.60 -3.37 -12.05
C ALA A 335 82.60 -3.19 -10.88
N LEU A 336 81.87 -4.24 -10.50
CA LEU A 336 80.90 -4.20 -9.40
C LEU A 336 81.51 -4.52 -8.02
N ALA A 337 82.78 -4.95 -7.97
CA ALA A 337 83.51 -5.24 -6.74
C ALA A 337 84.29 -4.04 -6.16
N LEU A 338 84.38 -2.91 -6.87
CA LEU A 338 85.11 -1.71 -6.43
C LEU A 338 84.21 -0.53 -5.97
N SER A 339 82.89 -0.69 -5.93
CA SER A 339 81.95 0.38 -5.54
C SER A 339 81.35 0.25 -4.12
N ARG A 340 81.82 -0.71 -3.30
CA ARG A 340 81.27 -0.97 -1.94
C ARG A 340 82.20 -0.64 -0.76
N THR A 341 83.09 0.34 -0.89
CA THR A 341 84.07 0.64 0.19
C THR A 341 84.32 2.11 0.48
N ILE A 342 83.33 3.00 0.33
CA ILE A 342 83.43 4.38 0.87
C ILE A 342 82.14 4.78 1.59
N VAL A 343 82.19 4.58 2.92
CA VAL A 343 81.70 5.47 3.98
C VAL A 343 80.22 5.36 4.39
N CYS A 344 80.04 4.65 5.51
CA CYS A 344 79.05 4.94 6.55
C CYS A 344 79.35 6.26 7.27
N GLN A 345 78.28 6.96 7.72
CA GLN A 345 78.10 7.85 8.89
C GLN A 345 77.33 9.12 8.48
N CYS A 346 76.46 9.76 9.28
CA CYS A 346 75.59 9.42 10.39
C CYS A 346 74.75 10.72 10.63
N ASN A 347 73.47 10.59 10.97
CA ASN A 347 72.59 11.50 11.73
C ASN A 347 72.62 13.03 11.50
N ALA A 348 71.44 13.64 11.21
CA ALA A 348 70.59 14.31 12.22
C ALA A 348 69.48 15.22 11.60
N ARG A 349 68.23 14.86 11.86
CA ARG A 349 67.05 15.66 12.30
C ARG A 349 66.91 17.15 11.91
N SER A 350 65.85 17.49 11.15
CA SER A 350 64.77 18.43 11.57
C SER A 350 63.61 18.59 10.56
N ARG A 351 62.39 18.42 11.08
CA ARG A 351 61.00 18.70 10.63
C ARG A 351 60.76 19.53 9.35
N LEU A 352 59.75 19.12 8.57
CA LEU A 352 58.40 19.71 8.51
C LEU A 352 57.41 18.73 7.82
N GLU A 353 56.12 18.87 8.15
CA GLU A 353 54.99 17.91 8.16
C GLU A 353 54.53 17.31 6.80
N PRO A 354 53.78 16.18 6.84
CA PRO A 354 52.70 15.98 5.88
C PRO A 354 51.34 15.63 6.52
N VAL A 355 50.29 16.13 5.86
CA VAL A 355 48.87 15.98 6.14
C VAL A 355 48.40 14.53 5.92
N GLN A 356 47.66 13.99 6.89
CA GLN A 356 47.01 12.67 6.86
C GLN A 356 45.82 12.62 5.90
N HIS A 357 45.69 11.52 5.16
CA HIS A 357 44.41 11.01 4.69
C HIS A 357 44.23 9.58 5.20
N HIS A 358 43.15 9.40 5.97
CA HIS A 358 42.70 8.14 6.58
C HIS A 358 42.07 7.21 5.54
N THR A 359 42.35 5.91 5.68
CA THR A 359 41.40 4.81 5.40
C THR A 359 41.66 3.69 6.43
N ASP A 360 40.75 3.58 7.39
CA ASP A 360 40.57 2.50 8.37
C ASP A 360 39.59 1.46 7.78
N LEU A 361 39.54 0.17 8.16
CA LEU A 361 40.38 -0.73 8.94
C LEU A 361 39.85 -2.15 8.64
N GLN A 362 40.69 -3.19 8.78
CA GLN A 362 40.22 -4.54 9.06
C GLN A 362 41.05 -5.16 10.20
N GLN A 363 40.32 -5.71 11.18
CA GLN A 363 40.61 -6.87 12.03
C GLN A 363 41.48 -6.80 13.31
N ASP A 364 41.11 -7.75 14.21
CA ASP A 364 41.83 -8.42 15.32
C ASP A 364 41.64 -7.89 16.76
N ILE A 365 41.55 -8.65 17.89
CA ILE A 365 41.50 -10.09 18.29
C ILE A 365 41.30 -10.12 19.86
N CYS A 366 40.72 -11.21 20.43
CA CYS A 366 40.86 -11.85 21.79
C CYS A 366 40.09 -11.45 23.10
N HIS A 367 39.36 -12.46 23.66
CA HIS A 367 39.34 -13.10 25.02
C HIS A 367 39.16 -12.25 26.33
N ASP A 368 38.52 -12.66 27.46
CA ASP A 368 37.97 -13.91 28.04
C ASP A 368 37.12 -13.58 29.32
N THR A 369 36.29 -14.53 29.79
CA THR A 369 35.61 -14.69 31.12
C THR A 369 34.53 -13.65 31.53
N ASP A 370 33.36 -13.99 32.11
CA ASP A 370 33.06 -15.02 33.11
C ASP A 370 31.57 -15.44 33.05
N GLN A 371 31.32 -16.66 33.50
CA GLN A 371 30.05 -17.39 33.51
C GLN A 371 29.11 -16.90 34.63
N ARG A 372 27.78 -16.98 34.41
CA ARG A 372 26.90 -17.83 35.22
C ARG A 372 25.49 -17.92 34.63
N GLU A 373 24.97 -19.12 34.80
CA GLU A 373 23.86 -19.78 34.13
C GLU A 373 22.62 -19.78 35.06
N ILE A 374 21.50 -20.32 34.56
CA ILE A 374 20.41 -21.02 35.28
C ILE A 374 19.02 -20.32 35.39
N THR A 375 18.08 -20.90 34.61
CA THR A 375 16.65 -21.25 34.80
C THR A 375 15.46 -20.31 34.68
N GLU A 376 14.49 -20.87 33.93
CA GLU A 376 13.02 -20.96 34.14
C GLU A 376 12.07 -19.82 33.71
N TYR A 377 11.17 -20.22 32.81
CA TYR A 377 9.70 -20.05 32.84
C TYR A 377 9.14 -18.78 33.48
N ASP A 378 8.53 -17.90 32.67
CA ASP A 378 7.32 -17.17 33.07
C ASP A 378 6.56 -16.65 31.84
N ASP A 379 5.24 -16.81 31.91
CA ASP A 379 4.22 -16.38 30.96
C ASP A 379 4.26 -14.86 30.71
N ALA A 380 4.37 -14.44 29.45
CA ALA A 380 4.22 -13.04 29.06
C ALA A 380 2.85 -12.82 28.41
N ILE A 381 1.93 -12.30 29.21
CA ILE A 381 0.70 -11.60 28.80
C ILE A 381 1.08 -10.54 27.76
N SER A 382 0.39 -10.52 26.62
CA SER A 382 0.59 -9.51 25.58
C SER A 382 0.23 -8.11 26.12
N GLU A 383 1.20 -7.19 26.08
CA GLU A 383 0.95 -5.78 26.38
C GLU A 383 0.08 -5.14 25.28
N PRO A 384 -0.90 -4.28 25.63
CA PRO A 384 -1.70 -3.56 24.65
C PRO A 384 -0.83 -2.54 23.88
N LYS A 385 -1.00 -2.49 22.55
CA LYS A 385 -0.39 -1.46 21.69
C LYS A 385 -1.17 -0.15 21.83
N TYR A 386 -0.45 0.96 22.03
CA TYR A 386 -1.04 2.29 22.20
C TYR A 386 -0.94 3.10 20.89
N CYS A 387 -2.04 3.73 20.47
CA CYS A 387 -2.02 4.81 19.47
C CYS A 387 -1.95 6.17 20.21
N ASN A 388 -0.81 6.86 20.13
CA ASN A 388 -0.65 8.21 20.69
C ASN A 388 -1.00 9.28 19.65
N TYR A 389 -1.78 10.30 20.05
CA TYR A 389 -2.09 11.47 19.23
C TYR A 389 -1.68 12.79 19.88
N THR A 390 -1.34 13.77 19.04
CA THR A 390 -0.81 15.09 19.39
C THR A 390 -1.90 16.09 19.80
N ARG A 391 -1.58 16.90 20.82
CA ARG A 391 -2.47 17.79 21.60
C ARG A 391 -3.21 18.85 20.78
N SER A 392 -4.51 18.97 21.05
CA SER A 392 -5.11 20.21 21.55
C SER A 392 -6.17 19.84 22.61
N ASN A 393 -6.37 20.68 23.63
CA ASN A 393 -7.11 20.41 24.89
C ASN A 393 -8.48 19.70 24.73
N VAL A 394 -8.47 18.36 24.65
CA VAL A 394 -9.64 17.47 24.59
C VAL A 394 -9.37 16.29 25.54
N PRO A 395 -10.39 15.75 26.24
CA PRO A 395 -10.25 14.52 27.03
C PRO A 395 -9.64 13.38 26.20
N GLU A 396 -8.68 12.65 26.80
CA GLU A 396 -8.01 11.51 26.17
C GLU A 396 -8.98 10.37 25.92
N ILE A 397 -9.03 9.88 24.68
CA ILE A 397 -9.82 8.72 24.29
C ILE A 397 -8.86 7.63 23.88
N ASN A 398 -8.86 6.55 24.67
CA ASN A 398 -7.99 5.41 24.47
C ASN A 398 -8.81 4.29 23.83
N ILE A 399 -8.42 3.87 22.64
CA ILE A 399 -9.00 2.72 21.96
C ILE A 399 -8.21 1.50 22.42
N HIS A 400 -8.88 0.51 23.00
CA HIS A 400 -8.24 -0.72 23.45
C HIS A 400 -8.54 -1.86 22.48
N GLU A 401 -7.48 -2.55 22.06
CA GLU A 401 -7.55 -3.83 21.34
C GLU A 401 -7.65 -4.98 22.34
N TYR A 402 -8.55 -5.93 22.11
CA TYR A 402 -8.54 -7.22 22.80
C TYR A 402 -8.60 -8.32 21.76
N GLU A 403 -7.56 -9.15 21.68
CA GLU A 403 -7.63 -10.43 20.98
C GLU A 403 -8.52 -11.37 21.79
N THR A 404 -9.71 -11.69 21.28
CA THR A 404 -10.49 -12.82 21.80
C THR A 404 -9.83 -14.12 21.36
N ILE A 405 -9.17 -14.79 22.30
CA ILE A 405 -8.77 -16.19 22.16
C ILE A 405 -10.05 -17.03 22.28
N THR A 406 -10.47 -17.67 21.18
CA THR A 406 -11.50 -18.73 21.17
C THR A 406 -10.89 -20.05 20.75
#